data_AF-A0A1R3FKG0-F1
#
_entry.id   AF-A0A1R3FKG0-F1
#
_cell.length_a   1.000
_cell.length_b   1.000
_cell.length_c   1.000
_cell.angle_alpha   90.00
_cell.angle_beta   90.00
_cell.angle_gamma   90.00
#
_symmetry.space_group_name_H-M   'P 1'
#
loop_
_entity.id
_entity.type
_entity.pdbx_description
1 polymer ?
#
loop_
_entity_poly.entity_id
_entity_poly.type
_entity_poly.pdbx_seq_one_letter_code
_entity_poly.pdbx_strand_id
1 'polypeptide(L)'
;MKLTMNAVCRAVTRNYRMGLIAASLLVSSQVNAESVLCDATQASTNQLPQLEQSCPIGKGVWGSKAPKRHSDNELFWVQCGLLNKPLSLNRAKPLYEKISTNVWMKPEGGDYRCLIGPYSTFSDARKDLAQVRKVPGYGEAFIRMVDKSKTSSQPIVAKTAEPKAVKPKAPVKPKVEAKPAPKPVAVKPAAAVTSAAAIQTLPSGNASSDNDLEIEIRVKADVAGSQYAIPYLLDHQQQFYMEQGKPWSRLDYGSAELVCNKVNMKLMSEKQWQSILNSKVMEKQNWPMHLPYWGADKKGLFTNGNVNQLKGSSLLNVMCVK
;
A
#
# COMPACT_ATOMS: atom_id res chain seq x y z
N MET A 1 67.97 -20.14 0.23
CA MET A 1 67.87 -21.52 0.74
C MET A 1 66.51 -22.06 0.31
N LYS A 2 66.45 -22.88 -0.76
CA LYS A 2 66.39 -24.38 -0.74
C LYS A 2 65.09 -24.86 -0.07
N LEU A 3 64.17 -25.66 -0.64
CA LEU A 3 64.03 -26.54 -1.82
C LEU A 3 62.50 -26.66 -2.09
N THR A 4 61.92 -26.49 -3.29
CA THR A 4 61.74 -27.42 -4.44
C THR A 4 61.46 -28.90 -4.14
N MET A 5 60.33 -29.42 -4.63
CA MET A 5 60.14 -30.75 -5.27
C MET A 5 58.75 -30.76 -5.96
N ASN A 6 58.67 -30.60 -7.28
CA ASN A 6 58.70 -31.61 -8.37
C ASN A 6 57.52 -32.62 -8.27
N ALA A 7 56.52 -32.62 -9.15
CA ALA A 7 56.46 -32.78 -10.61
C ALA A 7 56.20 -34.24 -11.06
N VAL A 8 55.05 -34.41 -11.73
CA VAL A 8 54.77 -35.23 -12.92
C VAL A 8 54.66 -36.75 -12.77
N CYS A 9 53.50 -37.28 -13.17
CA CYS A 9 53.45 -38.43 -14.09
C CYS A 9 52.21 -38.34 -15.01
N ARG A 10 52.50 -38.20 -16.32
CA ARG A 10 51.56 -38.39 -17.44
C ARG A 10 51.27 -39.87 -17.59
N ALA A 11 50.01 -40.23 -17.86
CA ALA A 11 49.67 -41.42 -18.61
C ALA A 11 48.68 -41.05 -19.72
N VAL A 12 48.95 -41.60 -20.89
CA VAL A 12 48.39 -41.27 -22.21
C VAL A 12 47.22 -42.19 -22.54
N THR A 13 46.34 -41.68 -23.43
CA THR A 13 45.32 -42.36 -24.25
C THR A 13 44.09 -42.95 -23.55
N ARG A 14 42.90 -42.43 -23.94
CA ARG A 14 42.00 -43.12 -24.89
C ARG A 14 40.83 -42.21 -25.26
N ASN A 15 40.68 -41.96 -26.56
CA ASN A 15 39.50 -41.33 -27.14
C ASN A 15 38.24 -42.13 -26.78
N TYR A 16 37.27 -41.48 -26.15
CA TYR A 16 35.87 -41.87 -26.26
C TYR A 16 35.02 -40.60 -26.38
N ARG A 17 34.57 -40.33 -27.61
CA ARG A 17 33.38 -39.52 -27.84
C ARG A 17 32.18 -40.38 -27.42
N MET A 18 31.49 -39.97 -26.37
CA MET A 18 30.03 -40.11 -26.32
C MET A 18 29.51 -38.97 -25.45
N GLY A 19 28.73 -38.10 -26.08
CA GLY A 19 28.07 -37.00 -25.43
C GLY A 19 27.00 -37.50 -24.48
N LEU A 20 26.93 -36.85 -23.32
CA LEU A 20 25.75 -36.77 -22.49
C LEU A 20 25.71 -35.31 -22.02
N ILE A 21 25.03 -34.48 -22.80
CA ILE A 21 24.58 -33.16 -22.35
C ILE A 21 23.48 -33.46 -21.32
N ALA A 22 23.86 -33.54 -20.05
CA ALA A 22 22.91 -33.43 -18.97
C ALA A 22 22.41 -31.99 -18.98
N ALA A 23 21.31 -31.74 -19.69
CA ALA A 23 20.54 -30.52 -19.56
C ALA A 23 19.95 -30.50 -18.14
N SER A 24 20.73 -29.99 -17.20
CA SER A 24 20.25 -29.60 -15.88
C SER A 24 19.18 -28.53 -16.10
N LEU A 25 17.92 -28.97 -16.14
CA LEU A 25 16.76 -28.10 -15.99
C LEU A 25 16.89 -27.45 -14.61
N LEU A 26 17.59 -26.32 -14.56
CA LEU A 26 17.42 -25.32 -13.52
C LEU A 26 15.98 -24.84 -13.67
N VAL A 27 15.07 -25.56 -13.02
CA VAL A 27 13.78 -25.00 -12.66
C VAL A 27 14.11 -23.91 -11.66
N SER A 28 14.40 -22.72 -12.17
CA SER A 28 14.35 -21.49 -11.41
C SER A 28 12.92 -21.38 -10.93
N SER A 29 12.64 -21.95 -9.76
CA SER A 29 11.47 -21.59 -8.98
C SER A 29 11.63 -20.10 -8.70
N GLN A 30 11.01 -19.29 -9.55
CA GLN A 30 10.76 -17.90 -9.25
C GLN A 30 9.88 -17.93 -8.01
N VAL A 31 10.52 -17.83 -6.84
CA VAL A 31 9.85 -17.51 -5.60
C VAL A 31 9.42 -16.06 -5.78
N ASN A 32 8.24 -15.90 -6.37
CA ASN A 32 7.59 -14.61 -6.41
C ASN A 32 7.11 -14.39 -4.97
N ALA A 33 7.96 -13.76 -4.17
CA ALA A 33 7.59 -13.22 -2.88
C ALA A 33 6.70 -12.00 -3.16
N GLU A 34 5.46 -12.24 -3.57
CA GLU A 34 4.40 -11.24 -3.44
C GLU A 34 4.25 -10.96 -1.95
N SER A 35 5.06 -10.01 -1.47
CA SER A 35 4.85 -9.36 -0.20
C SER A 35 3.41 -8.82 -0.17
N VAL A 36 2.80 -8.78 1.01
CA VAL A 36 1.44 -8.26 1.16
C VAL A 36 1.49 -6.75 0.99
N LEU A 37 1.42 -6.33 -0.27
CA LEU A 37 1.44 -4.96 -0.71
C LEU A 37 0.01 -4.46 -0.69
N CYS A 38 -0.37 -3.67 0.31
CA CYS A 38 -1.65 -2.96 0.26
C CYS A 38 -1.43 -1.61 -0.42
N ASP A 39 -2.28 -1.31 -1.39
CA ASP A 39 -2.33 0.05 -1.93
C ASP A 39 -3.14 0.96 -1.02
N ALA A 40 -2.78 2.24 -1.06
CA ALA A 40 -3.44 3.27 -0.31
C ALA A 40 -3.79 4.47 -1.20
N THR A 41 -4.99 4.99 -0.96
CA THR A 41 -5.51 6.22 -1.57
C THR A 41 -5.85 7.20 -0.44
N GLN A 42 -5.83 8.50 -0.67
CA GLN A 42 -6.30 9.46 0.32
C GLN A 42 -7.14 10.50 -0.40
N ALA A 43 -8.44 10.50 -0.11
CA ALA A 43 -9.41 11.27 -0.89
C ALA A 43 -9.32 12.79 -0.66
N SER A 44 -8.74 13.26 0.45
CA SER A 44 -8.49 14.69 0.69
C SER A 44 -7.52 14.95 1.86
N THR A 45 -7.05 16.20 1.98
CA THR A 45 -6.10 16.69 3.00
C THR A 45 -6.59 16.56 4.45
N ASN A 46 -7.91 16.49 4.65
CA ASN A 46 -8.52 16.37 5.98
C ASN A 46 -8.90 14.93 6.35
N GLN A 47 -8.60 13.98 5.46
CA GLN A 47 -8.91 12.57 5.63
C GLN A 47 -7.63 11.77 5.80
N LEU A 48 -7.71 10.64 6.50
CA LEU A 48 -6.59 9.73 6.66
C LEU A 48 -6.33 8.92 5.39
N PRO A 49 -5.10 8.40 5.20
CA PRO A 49 -4.84 7.47 4.12
C PRO A 49 -5.73 6.22 4.27
N GLN A 50 -6.24 5.75 3.14
CA GLN A 50 -7.22 4.70 3.03
C GLN A 50 -6.66 3.51 2.25
N LEU A 51 -6.60 2.35 2.89
CA LEU A 51 -6.25 1.08 2.27
C LEU A 51 -7.36 0.62 1.31
N GLU A 52 -6.99 -0.10 0.27
CA GLU A 52 -7.97 -0.77 -0.59
C GLU A 52 -8.86 -1.76 0.20
N GLN A 53 -10.10 -1.94 -0.25
CA GLN A 53 -11.05 -2.88 0.38
C GLN A 53 -10.51 -4.32 0.42
N SER A 54 -9.72 -4.70 -0.58
CA SER A 54 -9.08 -6.01 -0.72
C SER A 54 -7.85 -6.19 0.18
N CYS A 55 -7.34 -5.13 0.81
CA CYS A 55 -6.14 -5.20 1.66
C CYS A 55 -6.36 -6.21 2.80
N PRO A 56 -5.54 -7.26 2.89
CA PRO A 56 -5.71 -8.28 3.91
C PRO A 56 -5.13 -7.77 5.23
N ILE A 57 -6.02 -7.62 6.20
CA ILE A 57 -5.72 -7.13 7.56
C ILE A 57 -5.77 -8.27 8.59
N GLY A 58 -5.96 -9.50 8.11
CA GLY A 58 -5.77 -10.70 8.90
C GLY A 58 -6.83 -10.90 9.97
N LYS A 59 -6.54 -11.77 10.94
CA LYS A 59 -7.47 -12.14 12.03
C LYS A 59 -7.10 -11.40 13.31
N GLY A 60 -8.12 -11.03 14.10
CA GLY A 60 -7.90 -10.49 15.44
C GLY A 60 -7.22 -11.50 16.35
N VAL A 61 -6.20 -11.06 17.07
CA VAL A 61 -5.50 -11.84 18.09
C VAL A 61 -5.80 -11.25 19.46
N TRP A 62 -6.40 -12.07 20.33
CA TRP A 62 -6.81 -11.68 21.67
C TRP A 62 -5.88 -12.33 22.71
N GLY A 63 -5.45 -11.55 23.70
CA GLY A 63 -4.64 -12.03 24.82
C GLY A 63 -3.24 -11.42 24.89
N SER A 64 -2.57 -11.67 26.03
CA SER A 64 -1.24 -11.14 26.36
C SER A 64 -0.08 -11.96 25.78
N LYS A 65 -0.37 -13.09 25.13
CA LYS A 65 0.64 -13.98 24.57
C LYS A 65 0.72 -13.77 23.08
N ALA A 66 1.94 -13.46 22.63
CA ALA A 66 2.23 -13.41 21.22
C ALA A 66 1.90 -14.78 20.57
N PRO A 67 1.52 -14.80 19.30
CA PRO A 67 1.32 -16.02 18.53
C PRO A 67 2.50 -16.99 18.70
N LYS A 68 2.21 -18.28 18.95
CA LYS A 68 3.23 -19.28 19.33
C LYS A 68 4.33 -19.49 18.29
N ARG A 69 4.12 -19.04 17.05
CA ARG A 69 5.13 -18.98 15.99
C ARG A 69 5.21 -17.52 15.57
N HIS A 70 6.41 -16.97 15.64
CA HIS A 70 6.77 -15.74 14.97
C HIS A 70 7.54 -16.13 13.73
N SER A 71 7.06 -15.70 12.56
CA SER A 71 7.81 -15.80 11.32
C SER A 71 8.00 -14.39 10.75
N ASP A 72 9.09 -14.16 10.02
CA ASP A 72 9.33 -12.91 9.28
C ASP A 72 8.23 -12.60 8.25
N ASN A 73 7.39 -13.59 7.99
CA ASN A 73 6.21 -13.54 7.15
C ASN A 73 4.96 -13.03 7.87
N GLU A 74 5.03 -12.51 9.09
CA GLU A 74 3.87 -11.94 9.78
C GLU A 74 3.85 -10.40 9.70
N LEU A 75 2.65 -9.82 9.55
CA LEU A 75 2.39 -8.39 9.77
C LEU A 75 1.32 -8.23 10.83
N PHE A 76 1.48 -7.20 11.64
CA PHE A 76 0.52 -6.86 12.69
C PHE A 76 -0.12 -5.52 12.41
N TRP A 77 -1.40 -5.41 12.75
CA TRP A 77 -2.16 -4.16 12.69
C TRP A 77 -2.83 -3.96 14.05
N VAL A 78 -2.82 -2.76 14.59
CA VAL A 78 -3.72 -2.40 15.70
C VAL A 78 -5.01 -1.86 15.09
N GLN A 79 -6.11 -2.56 15.29
CA GLN A 79 -7.42 -2.03 14.91
C GLN A 79 -7.90 -1.08 16.01
N CYS A 80 -8.02 0.21 15.68
CA CYS A 80 -8.52 1.26 16.57
C CYS A 80 -10.05 1.35 16.61
N GLY A 81 -10.76 0.74 15.65
CA GLY A 81 -12.23 0.72 15.66
C GLY A 81 -12.86 0.29 14.35
N LEU A 82 -14.20 0.23 14.36
CA LEU A 82 -15.04 0.12 13.17
C LEU A 82 -16.02 1.29 13.20
N LEU A 83 -15.99 2.13 12.16
CA LEU A 83 -16.63 3.43 12.13
C LEU A 83 -17.58 3.51 10.93
N ASN A 84 -18.75 4.09 11.11
CA ASN A 84 -19.70 4.31 10.00
C ASN A 84 -19.27 5.42 9.02
N LYS A 85 -18.24 6.19 9.36
CA LYS A 85 -17.66 7.26 8.56
C LYS A 85 -16.14 7.24 8.70
N PRO A 86 -15.38 7.67 7.68
CA PRO A 86 -13.94 7.73 7.78
C PRO A 86 -13.52 8.71 8.89
N LEU A 87 -12.47 8.33 9.63
CA LEU A 87 -11.91 9.18 10.67
C LEU A 87 -11.22 10.38 9.99
N SER A 88 -11.54 11.59 10.46
CA SER A 88 -10.85 12.80 9.98
C SER A 88 -9.49 12.94 10.63
N LEU A 89 -8.57 13.61 9.95
CA LEU A 89 -7.21 13.83 10.46
C LEU A 89 -7.21 14.51 11.84
N ASN A 90 -8.05 15.54 12.04
CA ASN A 90 -8.20 16.21 13.33
C ASN A 90 -8.63 15.27 14.46
N ARG A 91 -9.52 14.32 14.17
CA ARG A 91 -9.97 13.32 15.17
C ARG A 91 -8.95 12.22 15.41
N ALA A 92 -8.02 12.01 14.49
CA ALA A 92 -6.91 11.07 14.61
C ALA A 92 -5.69 11.66 15.33
N LYS A 93 -5.58 13.00 15.44
CA LYS A 93 -4.44 13.68 16.09
C LYS A 93 -4.08 13.10 17.47
N PRO A 94 -5.04 12.80 18.38
CA PRO A 94 -4.71 12.18 19.67
C PRO A 94 -4.10 10.78 19.57
N LEU A 95 -4.37 10.03 18.49
CA LEU A 95 -3.73 8.74 18.24
C LEU A 95 -2.27 8.92 17.83
N TYR A 96 -1.99 9.88 16.94
CA TYR A 96 -0.62 10.16 16.45
C TYR A 96 0.35 10.54 17.58
N GLU A 97 -0.13 11.13 18.67
CA GLU A 97 0.68 11.42 19.86
C GLU A 97 1.06 10.16 20.67
N LYS A 98 0.49 9.00 20.35
CA LYS A 98 0.60 7.75 21.12
C LYS A 98 1.22 6.59 20.36
N ILE A 99 1.44 6.73 19.06
CA ILE A 99 1.83 5.63 18.17
C ILE A 99 3.11 5.98 17.41
N SER A 100 3.83 4.96 16.97
CA SER A 100 5.06 5.11 16.19
C SER A 100 4.81 5.08 14.68
N THR A 101 3.57 4.87 14.24
CA THR A 101 3.20 4.64 12.83
C THR A 101 1.93 5.40 12.43
N ASN A 102 1.36 5.08 11.27
CA ASN A 102 0.22 5.78 10.71
C ASN A 102 -1.12 5.15 11.04
N VAL A 103 -2.14 6.01 11.09
CA VAL A 103 -3.54 5.58 11.13
C VAL A 103 -4.07 5.48 9.69
N TRP A 104 -4.69 4.36 9.40
CA TRP A 104 -5.24 3.99 8.10
C TRP A 104 -6.73 3.72 8.23
N MET A 105 -7.47 4.14 7.22
CA MET A 105 -8.87 3.74 7.04
C MET A 105 -8.94 2.59 6.06
N LYS A 106 -9.83 1.63 6.27
CA LYS A 106 -10.12 0.60 5.27
C LYS A 106 -11.63 0.45 5.11
N PRO A 107 -12.19 0.69 3.91
CA PRO A 107 -13.61 0.47 3.67
C PRO A 107 -13.92 -1.04 3.76
N GLU A 108 -15.04 -1.38 4.38
CA GLU A 108 -15.51 -2.74 4.56
C GLU A 108 -17.03 -2.78 4.78
N GLY A 109 -17.78 -3.26 3.79
CA GLY A 109 -19.22 -3.49 3.95
C GLY A 109 -20.07 -2.24 4.21
N GLY A 110 -19.59 -1.05 3.84
CA GLY A 110 -20.24 0.24 4.10
C GLY A 110 -19.70 0.97 5.34
N ASP A 111 -18.95 0.27 6.19
CA ASP A 111 -18.21 0.85 7.30
C ASP A 111 -16.74 1.08 6.93
N TYR A 112 -16.01 1.71 7.84
CA TYR A 112 -14.59 1.97 7.75
C TYR A 112 -13.89 1.43 8.98
N ARG A 113 -12.96 0.51 8.75
CA ARG A 113 -12.10 0.00 9.80
C ARG A 113 -10.93 0.95 10.00
N CYS A 114 -10.73 1.37 11.25
CA CYS A 114 -9.59 2.16 11.69
C CYS A 114 -8.45 1.19 12.04
N LEU A 115 -7.29 1.37 11.42
CA LEU A 115 -6.12 0.49 11.54
C LEU A 115 -4.87 1.34 11.81
N ILE A 116 -3.92 0.81 12.56
CA ILE A 116 -2.65 1.44 12.86
C ILE A 116 -1.56 0.41 12.57
N GLY A 117 -0.57 0.76 11.76
CA GLY A 117 0.42 -0.19 11.27
C GLY A 117 0.89 0.07 9.84
N PRO A 118 1.33 -0.97 9.10
CA PRO A 118 1.61 -2.31 9.63
C PRO A 118 2.83 -2.30 10.56
N TYR A 119 2.91 -3.24 11.50
CA TYR A 119 4.09 -3.52 12.31
C TYR A 119 4.71 -4.85 11.90
N SER A 120 6.05 -4.91 11.91
CA SER A 120 6.81 -6.14 11.66
C SER A 120 6.83 -7.08 12.87
N THR A 121 6.68 -6.55 14.09
CA THR A 121 6.71 -7.34 15.32
C THR A 121 5.44 -7.17 16.15
N PHE A 122 5.04 -8.25 16.84
CA PHE A 122 3.93 -8.20 17.80
C PHE A 122 4.24 -7.29 18.99
N SER A 123 5.52 -7.21 19.38
CA SER A 123 5.98 -6.36 20.48
C SER A 123 5.68 -4.88 20.21
N ASP A 124 6.00 -4.38 19.02
CA ASP A 124 5.79 -2.97 18.69
C ASP A 124 4.29 -2.64 18.53
N ALA A 125 3.53 -3.53 17.90
CA ALA A 125 2.07 -3.42 17.86
C ALA A 125 1.47 -3.38 19.28
N ARG A 126 2.03 -4.13 20.23
CA ARG A 126 1.56 -4.16 21.63
C ARG A 126 1.92 -2.90 22.41
N LYS A 127 3.10 -2.31 22.17
CA LYS A 127 3.49 -1.03 22.78
C LYS A 127 2.51 0.07 22.37
N ASP A 128 2.25 0.20 21.07
CA ASP A 128 1.32 1.20 20.55
C ASP A 128 -0.12 0.92 21.01
N LEU A 129 -0.58 -0.33 20.98
CA LEU A 129 -1.90 -0.71 21.50
C LEU A 129 -2.11 -0.24 22.95
N ALA A 130 -1.10 -0.40 23.81
CA ALA A 130 -1.21 -0.01 25.22
C ALA A 130 -1.39 1.51 25.38
N GLN A 131 -0.85 2.33 24.46
CA GLN A 131 -1.03 3.78 24.48
C GLN A 131 -2.33 4.20 23.80
N VAL A 132 -2.70 3.55 22.69
CA VAL A 132 -3.97 3.77 21.97
C VAL A 132 -5.16 3.55 22.90
N ARG A 133 -5.15 2.49 23.70
CA ARG A 133 -6.23 2.21 24.67
C ARG A 133 -6.39 3.26 25.77
N LYS A 134 -5.39 4.11 26.00
CA LYS A 134 -5.49 5.24 26.94
C LYS A 134 -6.17 6.46 26.31
N VAL A 135 -6.31 6.50 24.98
CA VAL A 135 -7.04 7.57 24.30
C VAL A 135 -8.55 7.33 24.49
N PRO A 136 -9.32 8.32 24.95
CA PRO A 136 -10.76 8.18 25.10
C PRO A 136 -11.43 7.71 23.80
N GLY A 137 -12.29 6.70 23.89
CA GLY A 137 -13.00 6.11 22.75
C GLY A 137 -12.26 4.97 22.03
N TYR A 138 -11.04 4.62 22.44
CA TYR A 138 -10.22 3.57 21.80
C TYR A 138 -9.89 2.37 22.73
N GLY A 139 -10.60 2.23 23.85
CA GLY A 139 -10.37 1.16 24.83
C GLY A 139 -10.54 -0.26 24.27
N GLU A 140 -11.37 -0.42 23.24
CA GLU A 140 -11.64 -1.69 22.57
C GLU A 140 -10.63 -2.02 21.45
N ALA A 141 -9.60 -1.19 21.24
CA ALA A 141 -8.58 -1.48 20.24
C ALA A 141 -7.92 -2.85 20.49
N PHE A 142 -7.52 -3.55 19.43
CA PHE A 142 -6.87 -4.87 19.52
C PHE A 142 -5.93 -5.12 18.34
N ILE A 143 -5.04 -6.10 18.47
CA ILE A 143 -4.09 -6.45 17.40
C ILE A 143 -4.73 -7.46 16.45
N ARG A 144 -4.45 -7.31 15.16
CA ARG A 144 -4.71 -8.29 14.11
C ARG A 144 -3.38 -8.76 13.53
N MET A 145 -3.36 -9.98 13.04
CA MET A 145 -2.19 -10.56 12.38
C MET A 145 -2.55 -11.08 10.99
N VAL A 146 -1.71 -10.71 10.02
CA VAL A 146 -1.67 -11.20 8.64
C VAL A 146 -0.49 -12.15 8.50
N ASP A 147 -0.73 -13.32 7.92
CA ASP A 147 0.32 -14.23 7.45
C ASP A 147 0.57 -13.93 5.97
N LYS A 148 1.73 -13.32 5.66
CA LYS A 148 2.13 -12.93 4.31
C LYS A 148 2.16 -14.15 3.37
N SER A 149 2.52 -15.33 3.88
CA SER A 149 2.63 -16.55 3.08
C SER A 149 1.27 -17.13 2.64
N LYS A 150 0.18 -16.75 3.33
CA LYS A 150 -1.18 -17.21 3.02
C LYS A 150 -2.01 -16.22 2.21
N THR A 151 -1.39 -15.13 1.77
CA THR A 151 -2.07 -14.02 1.07
C THR A 151 -2.01 -14.16 -0.46
N SER A 152 -1.69 -15.36 -0.97
CA SER A 152 -1.85 -15.69 -2.39
C SER A 152 -3.32 -15.52 -2.78
N SER A 153 -3.57 -14.49 -3.58
CA SER A 153 -4.88 -14.17 -4.14
C SER A 153 -5.19 -15.20 -5.22
N GLN A 154 -5.65 -16.39 -4.84
CA GLN A 154 -6.38 -17.23 -5.79
C GLN A 154 -7.67 -16.50 -6.16
N PRO A 155 -8.02 -16.40 -7.45
CA PRO A 155 -9.31 -15.86 -7.86
C PRO A 155 -10.39 -16.67 -7.16
N ILE A 156 -11.27 -16.00 -6.42
CA ILE A 156 -12.54 -16.58 -6.01
C ILE A 156 -13.33 -16.73 -7.31
N VAL A 157 -13.11 -17.85 -8.01
CA VAL A 157 -14.06 -18.34 -8.98
C VAL A 157 -15.31 -18.64 -8.16
N ALA A 158 -16.29 -17.75 -8.28
CA ALA A 158 -17.61 -17.96 -7.75
C ALA A 158 -18.06 -19.34 -8.23
N LYS A 159 -18.13 -20.31 -7.30
CA LYS A 159 -18.85 -21.55 -7.53
C LYS A 159 -20.31 -21.15 -7.71
N THR A 160 -20.73 -21.07 -8.96
CA THR A 160 -22.13 -20.98 -9.36
C THR A 160 -22.90 -22.05 -8.58
N ALA A 161 -23.72 -21.60 -7.64
CA ALA A 161 -24.69 -22.47 -7.00
C ALA A 161 -25.74 -22.85 -8.05
N GLU A 162 -25.81 -24.15 -8.37
CA GLU A 162 -26.87 -24.71 -9.19
C GLU A 162 -28.25 -24.40 -8.56
N PRO A 163 -29.23 -23.91 -9.35
CA PRO A 163 -30.59 -23.70 -8.86
C PRO A 163 -31.26 -25.05 -8.58
N LYS A 164 -31.65 -25.30 -7.31
CA LYS A 164 -32.53 -26.42 -6.98
C LYS A 164 -33.88 -26.22 -7.65
N ALA A 165 -34.28 -27.23 -8.44
CA ALA A 165 -35.52 -27.33 -9.15
C ALA A 165 -36.75 -27.26 -8.22
N VAL A 166 -37.73 -26.44 -8.63
CA VAL A 166 -39.08 -26.35 -8.08
C VAL A 166 -39.94 -27.45 -8.72
N LYS A 167 -40.70 -28.21 -7.91
CA LYS A 167 -41.84 -29.02 -8.39
C LYS A 167 -43.19 -28.42 -7.93
N PRO A 168 -44.29 -28.67 -8.66
CA PRO A 168 -45.45 -27.76 -8.76
C PRO A 168 -46.71 -28.16 -7.95
N LYS A 169 -47.58 -27.15 -7.76
CA LYS A 169 -49.02 -27.03 -7.38
C LYS A 169 -49.90 -28.31 -7.33
N ALA A 170 -51.00 -28.43 -6.56
CA ALA A 170 -52.16 -27.54 -6.31
C ALA A 170 -53.11 -28.18 -5.23
N PRO A 171 -54.41 -27.81 -4.98
CA PRO A 171 -55.20 -26.55 -5.10
C PRO A 171 -56.23 -26.23 -3.95
N VAL A 172 -56.64 -24.92 -3.80
CA VAL A 172 -58.04 -24.37 -3.57
C VAL A 172 -58.72 -24.56 -2.18
N LYS A 173 -59.46 -23.66 -1.48
CA LYS A 173 -60.07 -22.28 -1.56
C LYS A 173 -60.78 -21.99 -0.15
N PRO A 174 -61.70 -21.01 0.10
CA PRO A 174 -61.61 -19.52 0.11
C PRO A 174 -62.35 -18.81 1.31
N LYS A 175 -62.04 -17.55 1.67
CA LYS A 175 -63.00 -16.51 2.20
C LYS A 175 -62.28 -15.13 2.39
N VAL A 176 -62.48 -14.11 1.53
CA VAL A 176 -63.38 -12.90 1.66
C VAL A 176 -63.03 -12.05 2.89
N GLU A 177 -62.66 -10.75 2.84
CA GLU A 177 -63.36 -9.59 2.25
C GLU A 177 -62.45 -8.33 2.09
N ALA A 178 -62.83 -7.40 1.20
CA ALA A 178 -62.14 -6.19 0.73
C ALA A 178 -62.36 -4.94 1.62
N LYS A 179 -61.51 -3.89 1.65
CA LYS A 179 -61.47 -2.69 0.74
C LYS A 179 -60.81 -1.50 1.51
N PRO A 180 -60.35 -0.35 0.94
CA PRO A 180 -59.66 -0.03 -0.31
C PRO A 180 -58.29 0.70 -0.12
N ALA A 181 -57.48 0.70 -1.18
CA ALA A 181 -56.27 1.50 -1.36
C ALA A 181 -56.53 2.94 -1.83
N PRO A 182 -55.63 3.91 -1.54
CA PRO A 182 -55.35 5.06 -2.40
C PRO A 182 -54.14 4.82 -3.31
N LYS A 183 -54.23 5.42 -4.50
CA LYS A 183 -53.34 5.26 -5.67
C LYS A 183 -51.87 5.71 -5.44
N PRO A 184 -50.91 5.20 -6.24
CA PRO A 184 -49.50 5.54 -6.13
C PRO A 184 -49.20 6.91 -6.76
N VAL A 185 -48.56 7.79 -5.99
CA VAL A 185 -47.87 8.98 -6.51
C VAL A 185 -46.51 8.57 -7.05
N ALA A 186 -46.30 8.86 -8.33
CA ALA A 186 -45.05 8.67 -9.04
C ALA A 186 -43.96 9.56 -8.42
N VAL A 187 -42.96 8.94 -7.79
CA VAL A 187 -41.68 9.59 -7.48
C VAL A 187 -40.67 9.07 -8.50
N LYS A 188 -40.19 9.99 -9.34
CA LYS A 188 -39.07 9.81 -10.27
C LYS A 188 -37.88 9.16 -9.53
N PRO A 189 -37.21 8.15 -10.12
CA PRO A 189 -35.92 7.70 -9.60
C PRO A 189 -34.91 8.84 -9.77
N ALA A 190 -34.49 9.42 -8.64
CA ALA A 190 -33.28 10.23 -8.61
C ALA A 190 -32.12 9.30 -8.97
N ALA A 191 -31.41 9.69 -10.03
CA ALA A 191 -30.26 8.99 -10.57
C ALA A 191 -29.27 8.65 -9.45
N ALA A 192 -28.92 7.37 -9.38
CA ALA A 192 -27.72 6.92 -8.69
C ALA A 192 -26.53 7.66 -9.31
N VAL A 193 -25.99 8.62 -8.56
CA VAL A 193 -24.67 9.20 -8.86
C VAL A 193 -23.63 8.14 -8.56
N THR A 194 -23.38 7.31 -9.56
CA THR A 194 -22.12 6.61 -9.76
C THR A 194 -21.02 7.65 -9.91
N SER A 195 -20.42 8.08 -8.80
CA SER A 195 -19.15 8.80 -8.82
C SER A 195 -18.05 7.89 -8.29
N ALA A 196 -17.76 6.84 -9.05
CA ALA A 196 -16.43 6.27 -9.09
C ALA A 196 -15.58 7.23 -9.94
N ALA A 197 -15.03 8.26 -9.32
CA ALA A 197 -14.02 9.10 -9.98
C ALA A 197 -12.81 8.19 -10.25
N ALA A 198 -12.62 7.86 -11.52
CA ALA A 198 -11.51 7.08 -12.00
C ALA A 198 -10.19 7.70 -11.53
N ILE A 199 -9.32 6.84 -11.00
CA ILE A 199 -7.91 7.14 -10.76
C ILE A 199 -7.31 7.45 -12.13
N GLN A 200 -7.11 8.74 -12.44
CA GLN A 200 -6.36 9.12 -13.63
C GLN A 200 -4.88 8.99 -13.28
N THR A 201 -4.32 7.81 -13.54
CA THR A 201 -2.89 7.66 -13.80
C THR A 201 -2.54 8.49 -15.04
N LEU A 202 -1.38 9.16 -15.04
CA LEU A 202 -0.83 9.72 -16.27
C LEU A 202 -0.82 8.61 -17.34
N PRO A 203 -1.33 8.85 -18.56
CA PRO A 203 -1.51 7.79 -19.54
C PRO A 203 -0.17 7.13 -19.87
N SER A 204 -0.01 5.88 -19.43
CA SER A 204 1.03 4.98 -19.93
C SER A 204 0.53 4.37 -21.23
N GLY A 205 0.79 5.07 -22.34
CA GLY A 205 0.48 4.56 -23.68
C GLY A 205 1.39 5.22 -24.71
N ASN A 206 2.11 4.41 -25.48
CA ASN A 206 2.92 4.81 -26.62
C ASN A 206 2.20 5.84 -27.50
N ALA A 207 2.58 7.10 -27.37
CA ALA A 207 2.33 8.15 -28.35
C ALA A 207 3.53 9.08 -28.33
N SER A 208 4.36 8.97 -29.37
CA SER A 208 5.39 9.94 -29.68
C SER A 208 4.73 11.28 -30.03
N SER A 209 4.69 12.18 -29.06
CA SER A 209 4.65 13.63 -29.28
C SER A 209 4.95 14.31 -27.94
N ASP A 210 5.86 15.28 -27.96
CA ASP A 210 6.21 16.19 -26.87
C ASP A 210 5.00 16.65 -26.03
N ASN A 211 4.62 15.87 -25.02
CA ASN A 211 3.87 16.40 -23.89
C ASN A 211 4.92 16.84 -22.88
N ASP A 212 5.35 18.08 -23.04
CA ASP A 212 6.30 18.74 -22.15
C ASP A 212 5.62 18.96 -20.79
N LEU A 213 5.62 17.91 -19.95
CA LEU A 213 5.21 17.99 -18.55
C LEU A 213 5.90 19.21 -17.94
N GLU A 214 5.12 20.26 -17.69
CA GLU A 214 5.63 21.51 -17.15
C GLU A 214 5.93 21.28 -15.65
N ILE A 215 7.21 21.07 -15.34
CA ILE A 215 7.68 20.71 -13.99
C ILE A 215 8.35 21.92 -13.33
N GLU A 216 7.77 22.37 -12.22
CA GLU A 216 8.37 23.35 -11.32
C GLU A 216 9.12 22.64 -10.18
N ILE A 217 10.38 23.00 -9.92
CA ILE A 217 11.05 22.52 -8.71
C ILE A 217 10.77 23.48 -7.55
N ARG A 218 9.95 23.05 -6.59
CA ARG A 218 9.51 23.89 -5.46
C ARG A 218 10.45 23.86 -4.27
N VAL A 219 11.20 22.78 -4.11
CA VAL A 219 12.12 22.57 -2.99
C VAL A 219 13.40 21.97 -3.52
N LYS A 220 14.54 22.45 -3.02
CA LYS A 220 15.86 21.87 -3.26
C LYS A 220 16.71 21.91 -1.99
N ALA A 221 17.52 20.88 -1.78
CA ALA A 221 18.61 20.94 -0.81
C ALA A 221 19.73 19.96 -1.15
N ASP A 222 20.93 20.25 -0.65
CA ASP A 222 22.09 19.38 -0.73
C ASP A 222 22.33 18.74 0.64
N VAL A 223 22.31 17.41 0.70
CA VAL A 223 22.50 16.64 1.93
C VAL A 223 23.43 15.46 1.67
N ALA A 224 24.49 15.35 2.47
CA ALA A 224 25.47 14.26 2.38
C ALA A 224 26.04 14.03 0.96
N GLY A 225 26.25 15.11 0.20
CA GLY A 225 26.80 15.06 -1.15
C GLY A 225 25.81 14.66 -2.26
N SER A 226 24.51 14.53 -1.95
CA SER A 226 23.45 14.35 -2.93
C SER A 226 22.55 15.58 -2.99
N GLN A 227 22.07 15.91 -4.19
CA GLN A 227 21.12 16.99 -4.41
C GLN A 227 19.71 16.42 -4.44
N TYR A 228 18.80 17.01 -3.67
CA TYR A 228 17.40 16.60 -3.56
C TYR A 228 16.49 17.67 -4.10
N ALA A 229 15.41 17.26 -4.75
CA ALA A 229 14.42 18.17 -5.32
C ALA A 229 13.00 17.61 -5.19
N ILE A 230 12.03 18.46 -4.85
CA ILE A 230 10.60 18.11 -4.87
C ILE A 230 9.97 18.80 -6.09
N PRO A 231 9.66 18.04 -7.17
CA PRO A 231 8.99 18.56 -8.34
C PRO A 231 7.48 18.74 -8.12
N TYR A 232 6.89 19.65 -8.88
CA TYR A 232 5.45 19.86 -8.97
C TYR A 232 5.04 20.01 -10.44
N LEU A 233 4.00 19.29 -10.86
CA LEU A 233 3.46 19.37 -12.23
C LEU A 233 2.45 20.54 -12.32
N LEU A 234 2.64 21.44 -13.28
CA LEU A 234 1.80 22.63 -13.47
C LEU A 234 0.58 22.38 -14.36
N ASP A 235 0.54 21.26 -15.09
CA ASP A 235 -0.57 20.90 -15.97
C ASP A 235 -1.89 20.59 -15.23
N HIS A 236 -1.84 20.49 -13.89
CA HIS A 236 -2.96 20.21 -12.99
C HIS A 236 -3.74 18.92 -13.31
N GLN A 237 -3.18 18.02 -14.12
CA GLN A 237 -3.82 16.76 -14.46
C GLN A 237 -3.60 15.69 -13.39
N GLN A 238 -2.58 15.87 -12.56
CA GLN A 238 -2.28 15.02 -11.43
C GLN A 238 -3.10 15.40 -10.20
N GLN A 239 -3.37 14.41 -9.32
CA GLN A 239 -3.88 14.71 -8.00
C GLN A 239 -2.82 15.47 -7.19
N PHE A 240 -3.26 16.37 -6.32
CA PHE A 240 -2.39 17.09 -5.41
C PHE A 240 -3.02 17.18 -4.02
N TYR A 241 -2.20 17.51 -3.03
CA TYR A 241 -2.68 17.83 -1.69
C TYR A 241 -2.04 19.13 -1.20
N MET A 242 -2.71 19.83 -0.30
CA MET A 242 -2.20 21.06 0.30
C MET A 242 -1.46 20.77 1.60
N GLU A 243 -0.24 21.29 1.74
CA GLU A 243 0.50 21.32 2.99
C GLU A 243 1.19 22.68 3.12
N GLN A 244 1.04 23.33 4.28
CA GLN A 244 1.60 24.67 4.55
C GLN A 244 1.21 25.73 3.48
N GLY A 245 -0.03 25.66 3.00
CA GLY A 245 -0.56 26.61 2.01
C GLY A 245 -0.07 26.40 0.58
N LYS A 246 0.70 25.35 0.28
CA LYS A 246 1.17 25.01 -1.07
C LYS A 246 0.60 23.66 -1.54
N PRO A 247 0.28 23.51 -2.85
CA PRO A 247 -0.08 22.22 -3.42
C PRO A 247 1.17 21.37 -3.69
N TRP A 248 1.05 20.07 -3.50
CA TRP A 248 2.10 19.08 -3.71
C TRP A 248 1.57 17.93 -4.54
N SER A 249 2.30 17.55 -5.59
CA SER A 249 1.88 16.52 -6.54
C SER A 249 1.82 15.15 -5.88
N ARG A 250 0.79 14.38 -6.21
CA ARG A 250 0.52 13.03 -5.69
C ARG A 250 0.54 12.07 -6.86
N LEU A 251 1.60 11.29 -6.95
CA LEU A 251 1.88 10.46 -8.13
C LEU A 251 1.94 8.98 -7.73
N ASP A 252 1.49 8.11 -8.63
CA ASP A 252 1.83 6.69 -8.57
C ASP A 252 3.34 6.49 -8.84
N TYR A 253 3.84 5.29 -8.61
CA TYR A 253 5.27 5.00 -8.72
C TYR A 253 5.81 5.22 -10.15
N GLY A 254 5.08 4.77 -11.18
CA GLY A 254 5.54 4.91 -12.56
C GLY A 254 5.58 6.37 -13.01
N SER A 255 4.56 7.13 -12.62
CA SER A 255 4.52 8.59 -12.81
C SER A 255 5.64 9.30 -12.06
N ALA A 256 5.95 8.87 -10.83
CA ALA A 256 7.04 9.44 -10.02
C ALA A 256 8.42 9.19 -10.65
N GLU A 257 8.66 7.97 -11.16
CA GLU A 257 9.89 7.65 -11.91
C GLU A 257 10.02 8.53 -13.15
N LEU A 258 8.96 8.66 -13.94
CA LEU A 258 8.94 9.47 -15.14
C LEU A 258 9.27 10.94 -14.83
N VAL A 259 8.64 11.52 -13.81
CA VAL A 259 8.89 12.91 -13.40
C VAL A 259 10.34 13.11 -12.94
N CYS A 260 10.88 12.20 -12.12
CA CYS A 260 12.28 12.32 -11.70
C CYS A 260 13.25 12.19 -12.88
N ASN A 261 12.99 11.27 -13.81
CA ASN A 261 13.81 11.10 -15.01
C ASN A 261 13.77 12.35 -15.90
N LYS A 262 12.61 12.99 -16.07
CA LYS A 262 12.49 14.24 -16.85
C LYS A 262 13.33 15.38 -16.29
N VAL A 263 13.52 15.45 -14.98
CA VAL A 263 14.38 16.45 -14.34
C VAL A 263 15.84 15.99 -14.20
N ASN A 264 16.24 14.91 -14.89
CA ASN A 264 17.58 14.29 -14.85
C ASN A 264 18.00 13.85 -13.43
N MET A 265 17.05 13.32 -12.67
CA MET A 265 17.23 12.78 -11.32
C MET A 265 16.55 11.41 -11.23
N LYS A 266 16.62 10.76 -10.06
CA LYS A 266 15.97 9.46 -9.83
C LYS A 266 15.22 9.43 -8.49
N LEU A 267 14.37 8.43 -8.29
CA LEU A 267 13.83 8.16 -6.96
C LEU A 267 14.95 7.71 -6.02
N MET A 268 14.86 8.13 -4.76
CA MET A 268 15.92 7.93 -3.78
C MET A 268 15.91 6.55 -3.14
N SER A 269 17.08 6.09 -2.72
CA SER A 269 17.23 4.89 -1.91
C SER A 269 16.83 5.14 -0.45
N GLU A 270 16.57 4.07 0.29
CA GLU A 270 16.34 4.10 1.74
C GLU A 270 17.51 4.72 2.50
N LYS A 271 18.76 4.48 2.09
CA LYS A 271 19.94 5.09 2.71
C LYS A 271 19.92 6.62 2.57
N GLN A 272 19.59 7.11 1.39
CA GLN A 272 19.46 8.56 1.12
C GLN A 272 18.30 9.18 1.91
N TRP A 273 17.18 8.46 2.02
CA TRP A 273 16.05 8.87 2.87
C TRP A 273 16.46 9.06 4.33
N GLN A 274 17.20 8.10 4.89
CA GLN A 274 17.71 8.22 6.27
C GLN A 274 18.67 9.41 6.41
N SER A 275 19.52 9.68 5.42
CA SER A 275 20.37 10.89 5.42
C SER A 275 19.54 12.19 5.45
N ILE A 276 18.44 12.26 4.70
CA ILE A 276 17.52 13.41 4.71
C ILE A 276 16.88 13.58 6.09
N LEU A 277 16.33 12.51 6.68
CA LEU A 277 15.71 12.57 8.01
C LEU A 277 16.70 13.00 9.08
N ASN A 278 17.92 12.45 9.06
CA ASN A 278 18.97 12.77 10.03
C ASN A 278 19.47 14.22 9.91
N SER A 279 19.43 14.82 8.71
CA SER A 279 19.83 16.22 8.51
C SER A 279 18.86 17.24 9.12
N LYS A 280 17.62 16.82 9.42
CA LYS A 280 16.51 17.69 9.84
C LYS A 280 16.16 18.80 8.85
N VAL A 281 16.61 18.69 7.59
CA VAL A 281 16.35 19.72 6.56
C VAL A 281 14.87 19.88 6.27
N MET A 282 14.11 18.78 6.27
CA MET A 282 12.68 18.77 6.00
C MET A 282 11.89 19.62 7.02
N GLU A 283 12.23 19.47 8.31
CA GLU A 283 11.63 20.24 9.40
C GLU A 283 12.04 21.72 9.31
N LYS A 284 13.35 21.99 9.11
CA LYS A 284 13.90 23.35 9.09
C LYS A 284 13.40 24.19 7.92
N GLN A 285 13.14 23.56 6.78
CA GLN A 285 12.76 24.24 5.54
C GLN A 285 11.28 24.04 5.18
N ASN A 286 10.46 23.51 6.11
CA ASN A 286 9.03 23.32 5.90
C ASN A 286 8.75 22.51 4.62
N TRP A 287 9.34 21.32 4.52
CA TRP A 287 9.03 20.39 3.44
C TRP A 287 7.70 19.69 3.75
N PRO A 288 7.00 19.14 2.73
CA PRO A 288 5.84 18.32 2.97
C PRO A 288 6.24 17.06 3.74
N MET A 289 5.67 16.85 4.92
CA MET A 289 6.03 15.74 5.80
C MET A 289 4.83 14.92 6.26
N HIS A 290 3.61 15.35 5.96
CA HIS A 290 2.39 14.62 6.35
C HIS A 290 2.22 13.32 5.57
N LEU A 291 2.73 13.25 4.35
CA LEU A 291 2.56 12.10 3.48
C LEU A 291 3.88 11.44 3.11
N PRO A 292 3.88 10.11 2.90
CA PRO A 292 5.09 9.40 2.53
C PRO A 292 5.56 9.79 1.13
N TYR A 293 6.85 9.58 0.88
CA TYR A 293 7.49 9.76 -0.43
C TYR A 293 7.68 8.43 -1.14
N TRP A 294 7.71 8.46 -2.46
CA TRP A 294 8.25 7.36 -3.24
C TRP A 294 9.77 7.28 -3.11
N GLY A 295 10.25 6.11 -2.72
CA GLY A 295 11.62 5.66 -2.86
C GLY A 295 11.76 4.64 -3.96
N ALA A 296 13.00 4.37 -4.37
CA ALA A 296 13.34 3.34 -5.34
C ALA A 296 12.73 1.98 -4.97
N ASP A 297 12.50 1.15 -5.98
CA ASP A 297 11.93 -0.19 -5.84
C ASP A 297 10.53 -0.20 -5.20
N LYS A 298 9.68 0.79 -5.51
CA LYS A 298 8.30 0.92 -4.98
C LYS A 298 8.23 0.95 -3.44
N LYS A 299 9.22 1.56 -2.80
CA LYS A 299 9.21 1.78 -1.35
C LYS A 299 8.47 3.06 -1.00
N GLY A 300 7.58 2.99 -0.02
CA GLY A 300 7.03 4.16 0.67
C GLY A 300 7.96 4.60 1.80
N LEU A 301 8.45 5.83 1.73
CA LEU A 301 9.39 6.45 2.65
C LEU A 301 8.65 7.40 3.61
N PHE A 302 8.56 7.03 4.88
CA PHE A 302 7.78 7.76 5.88
C PHE A 302 8.68 8.65 6.74
N THR A 303 8.20 9.83 7.10
CA THR A 303 8.96 10.88 7.84
C THR A 303 9.28 10.50 9.28
N ASN A 304 8.63 9.47 9.81
CA ASN A 304 8.98 8.84 11.08
C ASN A 304 10.15 7.84 10.97
N GLY A 305 10.74 7.66 9.78
CA GLY A 305 11.84 6.73 9.52
C GLY A 305 11.43 5.35 9.01
N ASN A 306 10.13 5.03 9.01
CA ASN A 306 9.66 3.73 8.51
C ASN A 306 9.76 3.66 6.98
N VAL A 307 9.98 2.45 6.48
CA VAL A 307 10.01 2.15 5.05
C VAL A 307 9.19 0.90 4.79
N ASN A 308 8.22 0.99 3.87
CA ASN A 308 7.34 -0.13 3.53
C ASN A 308 7.36 -0.40 2.02
N GLN A 309 7.30 -1.65 1.62
CA GLN A 309 7.09 -2.03 0.22
C GLN A 309 5.63 -1.78 -0.17
N LEU A 310 5.37 -1.20 -1.36
CA LEU A 310 4.03 -0.92 -1.88
C LEU A 310 3.85 -1.47 -3.31
N LYS A 311 2.60 -1.59 -3.82
CA LYS A 311 2.35 -2.12 -5.19
C LYS A 311 2.75 -1.15 -6.29
N GLY A 312 2.74 0.15 -5.97
CA GLY A 312 3.08 1.24 -6.87
C GLY A 312 1.90 2.05 -7.37
N SER A 313 0.64 1.65 -7.12
CA SER A 313 -0.54 2.43 -7.56
C SER A 313 -0.94 3.52 -6.56
N SER A 314 -0.42 3.44 -5.34
CA SER A 314 -0.62 4.44 -4.29
C SER A 314 -0.14 5.82 -4.75
N LEU A 315 -0.90 6.88 -4.49
CA LEU A 315 -0.45 8.23 -4.81
C LEU A 315 0.38 8.75 -3.64
N LEU A 316 1.67 9.03 -3.84
CA LEU A 316 2.59 9.51 -2.81
C LEU A 316 3.29 10.81 -3.23
N ASN A 317 4.02 11.41 -2.29
CA ASN A 317 4.90 12.54 -2.59
C ASN A 317 6.08 12.06 -3.43
N VAL A 318 6.64 12.96 -4.25
CA VAL A 318 7.80 12.66 -5.07
C VAL A 318 8.95 13.54 -4.66
N MET A 319 10.09 12.92 -4.42
CA MET A 319 11.34 13.62 -4.24
C MET A 319 12.42 12.90 -5.01
N CYS A 320 13.10 13.66 -5.85
CA CYS A 320 14.12 13.17 -6.74
C CYS A 320 15.50 13.48 -6.16
N VAL A 321 16.46 12.60 -6.44
CA VAL A 321 17.84 12.73 -5.99
C VAL A 321 18.81 12.61 -7.17
N LYS A 322 19.90 13.37 -7.10
CA LYS A 322 21.06 13.31 -7.99
C LYS A 322 22.31 13.05 -7.18
#